data_AF-A0A5C1A969-F1
#
_entry.id   AF-A0A5C1A969-F1
#
_cell.length_a   1.000
_cell.length_b   1.000
_cell.length_c   1.000
_cell.angle_alpha   90.00
_cell.angle_beta   90.00
_cell.angle_gamma   90.00
#
_symmetry.space_group_name_H-M   'P 1'
#
loop_
_entity.id
_entity.type
_entity.pdbx_description
1 polymer ?
#
loop_
_entity_poly.entity_id
_entity_poly.type
_entity_poly.pdbx_seq_one_letter_code
_entity_poly.pdbx_strand_id
1 'polypeptide(L)'
;MTNTLSRLQAIILGFVVVAAVALGAAGLVAVAAKQGFGRETFTVSVGFPEAHDVAAGTPVRVRGVEAGQVVAVDYPDGDGPIMVRMQLDAQFRDKLHADAKAQIQPTGLLGSKVIAVQPGTTAAGPLTTGTLSAAPTPDIASLAAEGEAALKDIRGMVGDVRTLAGDVRGTVKRVDGVVESEAANVRGLMQDSRDAIVSVRQNSEAVSRLPIVRGYVENVNTILVRPDCRREVMAYNANDLFEPGTAILTDTGRHHLGAVVEWLRGQTNTKAEAVVAAANDPGDPAQSHATAEQLTRKQAEVVAEYLKLTGAHKMGWWSRRKVTAIGLGKTGSPVVEKEKLPANFVQVLLFTPQ
;
A
#
# COMPACT_ATOMS: atom_id res chain seq x y z
N MET A 1 -61.21 28.16 -1.92
CA MET A 1 -60.63 28.48 -0.59
C MET A 1 -59.18 28.89 -0.79
N THR A 2 -58.93 30.19 -0.82
CA THR A 2 -57.57 30.75 -0.90
C THR A 2 -56.97 30.73 0.50
N ASN A 3 -56.14 29.72 0.79
CA ASN A 3 -55.40 29.65 2.05
C ASN A 3 -54.38 30.79 2.06
N THR A 4 -54.76 31.94 2.61
CA THR A 4 -53.85 33.07 2.82
C THR A 4 -52.91 32.70 3.97
N LEU A 5 -51.63 32.48 3.64
CA LEU A 5 -50.59 32.21 4.61
C LEU A 5 -50.58 33.30 5.69
N SER A 6 -50.50 32.89 6.96
CA SER A 6 -50.28 33.84 8.06
C SER A 6 -48.99 34.61 7.82
N ARG A 7 -48.94 35.90 8.19
CA ARG A 7 -47.74 36.75 8.06
C ARG A 7 -46.49 36.07 8.63
N LEU A 8 -46.66 35.30 9.70
CA LEU A 8 -45.59 34.56 10.36
C LEU A 8 -45.10 33.37 9.52
N GLN A 9 -46.03 32.64 8.87
CA GLN A 9 -45.70 31.55 7.95
C GLN A 9 -44.97 32.06 6.70
N ALA A 10 -45.38 33.23 6.18
CA ALA A 10 -44.71 33.87 5.04
C ALA A 10 -43.27 34.29 5.36
N ILE A 11 -43.02 34.83 6.56
CA ILE A 11 -41.67 35.19 7.02
C ILE A 11 -40.79 33.94 7.21
N ILE A 12 -41.33 32.88 7.83
CA ILE A 12 -40.59 31.62 8.01
C ILE A 12 -40.24 30.99 6.67
N LEU A 13 -41.20 30.93 5.73
CA LEU A 13 -40.96 30.40 4.40
C LEU A 13 -39.89 31.21 3.66
N GLY A 14 -39.96 32.55 3.72
CA GLY A 14 -38.94 33.43 3.15
C GLY A 14 -37.55 33.15 3.72
N PHE A 15 -37.43 33.02 5.04
CA PHE A 15 -36.17 32.69 5.69
C PHE A 15 -35.62 31.33 5.25
N VAL A 16 -36.47 30.29 5.19
CA VAL A 16 -36.07 28.94 4.76
C VAL A 16 -35.56 28.95 3.31
N VAL A 17 -36.23 29.67 2.41
CA VAL A 17 -35.80 29.78 1.01
C VAL A 17 -34.45 30.51 0.91
N VAL A 18 -34.28 31.62 1.62
CA VAL A 18 -33.01 32.35 1.64
C VAL A 18 -31.88 31.49 2.22
N ALA A 19 -32.14 30.77 3.31
CA ALA A 19 -31.17 29.86 3.91
C ALA A 19 -30.80 28.71 2.96
N ALA A 20 -31.77 28.13 2.26
CA ALA A 20 -31.52 27.08 1.28
C ALA A 20 -30.67 27.58 0.10
N VAL A 21 -30.97 28.77 -0.42
CA VAL A 21 -30.19 29.40 -1.50
C VAL A 21 -28.76 29.73 -1.02
N ALA A 22 -28.62 30.27 0.19
CA ALA A 22 -27.32 30.59 0.76
C ALA A 22 -26.45 29.32 0.95
N LEU A 23 -27.03 28.23 1.44
CA LEU A 23 -26.34 26.95 1.58
C LEU A 23 -25.98 26.35 0.22
N GLY A 24 -26.86 26.45 -0.77
CA GLY A 24 -26.58 26.02 -2.14
C GLY A 24 -25.42 26.80 -2.78
N ALA A 25 -25.43 28.13 -2.63
CA ALA A 25 -24.35 28.99 -3.10
C ALA A 25 -23.02 28.68 -2.39
N ALA A 26 -23.05 28.48 -1.07
CA ALA A 26 -21.86 28.09 -0.31
C ALA A 26 -21.30 26.72 -0.77
N GLY A 27 -22.19 25.77 -1.09
CA GLY A 27 -21.82 24.48 -1.66
C GLY A 27 -21.14 24.62 -3.03
N LEU A 28 -21.68 25.45 -3.92
CA LEU A 28 -21.10 25.75 -5.23
C LEU A 28 -19.69 26.37 -5.09
N VAL A 29 -19.54 27.37 -4.20
CA VAL A 29 -18.24 28.00 -3.94
C VAL A 29 -17.25 26.98 -3.37
N ALA A 30 -17.68 26.10 -2.46
CA ALA A 30 -16.82 25.06 -1.89
C ALA A 30 -16.34 24.04 -2.95
N VAL A 31 -17.19 23.70 -3.92
CA VAL A 31 -16.82 22.82 -5.05
C VAL A 31 -15.85 23.54 -5.99
N ALA A 32 -16.11 24.81 -6.33
CA ALA A 32 -15.22 25.60 -7.17
C ALA A 32 -13.82 25.76 -6.53
N ALA A 33 -13.76 26.03 -5.23
CA ALA A 33 -12.50 26.12 -4.49
C ALA A 33 -11.72 24.80 -4.49
N LYS A 34 -12.40 23.65 -4.47
CA LYS A 34 -11.75 22.32 -4.60
C LYS A 34 -11.19 22.07 -6.00
N GLN A 35 -11.81 22.63 -7.04
CA GLN A 35 -11.32 22.53 -8.42
C GLN A 35 -10.17 23.53 -8.72
N GLY A 36 -9.70 24.27 -7.71
CA GLY A 36 -8.57 25.19 -7.86
C GLY A 36 -8.94 26.56 -8.44
N PHE A 37 -10.23 26.91 -8.57
CA PHE A 37 -10.64 28.26 -8.96
C PHE A 37 -10.14 29.29 -7.95
N GLY A 38 -9.16 30.12 -8.36
CA GLY A 38 -8.58 31.20 -7.56
C GLY A 38 -7.15 30.97 -7.04
N ARG A 39 -6.53 29.80 -7.27
CA ARG A 39 -5.09 29.62 -7.01
C ARG A 39 -4.28 29.97 -8.24
N GLU A 40 -3.19 30.72 -8.04
CA GLU A 40 -2.19 30.89 -9.08
C GLU A 40 -1.56 29.52 -9.39
N THR A 41 -1.61 29.14 -10.66
CA THR A 41 -1.12 27.84 -11.13
C THR A 41 -0.27 28.05 -12.38
N PHE A 42 0.54 27.04 -12.71
CA PHE A 42 1.32 27.00 -13.93
C PHE A 42 1.24 25.61 -14.56
N THR A 43 1.35 25.56 -15.88
CA THR A 43 1.24 24.32 -16.64
C THR A 43 2.62 23.72 -16.87
N VAL A 44 2.73 22.42 -16.69
CA VAL A 44 3.89 21.63 -17.09
C VAL A 44 3.45 20.43 -17.92
N SER A 45 4.32 19.98 -18.81
CA SER A 45 4.06 18.86 -19.72
C SER A 45 5.14 17.80 -19.56
N VAL A 46 4.76 16.53 -19.73
CA VAL A 46 5.70 15.41 -19.77
C VAL A 46 5.24 14.41 -20.82
N GLY A 47 6.20 13.87 -21.58
CA GLY A 47 5.95 12.79 -22.53
C GLY A 47 6.25 11.44 -21.87
N PHE A 48 5.24 10.58 -21.74
CA PHE A 48 5.41 9.20 -21.28
C PHE A 48 5.32 8.22 -22.47
N PRO A 49 6.09 7.13 -22.47
CA PRO A 49 5.91 6.07 -23.47
C PRO A 49 4.54 5.39 -23.33
N GLU A 50 4.05 5.26 -22.09
CA GLU A 50 2.76 4.67 -21.77
C GLU A 50 2.11 5.44 -20.61
N ALA A 51 0.79 5.60 -20.64
CA ALA A 51 0.03 6.39 -19.67
C ALA A 51 -1.23 5.66 -19.18
N HIS A 52 -1.09 4.39 -18.80
CA HIS A 52 -2.18 3.56 -18.27
C HIS A 52 -2.83 4.19 -17.04
N ASP A 53 -4.16 4.30 -17.05
CA ASP A 53 -4.99 4.85 -15.96
C ASP A 53 -4.64 6.28 -15.52
N VAL A 54 -4.05 7.07 -16.43
CA VAL A 54 -3.86 8.52 -16.25
C VAL A 54 -4.91 9.27 -17.05
N ALA A 55 -5.67 10.14 -16.39
CA ALA A 55 -6.72 10.94 -17.00
C ALA A 55 -6.79 12.34 -16.37
N ALA A 56 -7.62 13.22 -16.93
CA ALA A 56 -7.89 14.51 -16.30
C ALA A 56 -8.40 14.31 -14.86
N GLY A 57 -7.83 15.07 -13.92
CA GLY A 57 -8.08 14.93 -12.49
C GLY A 57 -7.14 13.95 -11.75
N THR A 58 -6.28 13.19 -12.45
CA THR A 58 -5.25 12.38 -11.78
C THR A 58 -4.34 13.30 -10.94
N PRO A 59 -4.13 13.01 -9.64
CA PRO A 59 -3.36 13.88 -8.77
C PRO A 59 -1.88 13.92 -9.16
N VAL A 60 -1.25 15.07 -8.94
CA VAL A 60 0.20 15.28 -9.12
C VAL A 60 0.81 15.66 -7.80
N ARG A 61 1.94 15.03 -7.45
CA ARG A 61 2.64 15.25 -6.18
C ARG A 61 4.09 15.60 -6.40
N VAL A 62 4.59 16.61 -5.70
CA VAL A 62 6.03 16.93 -5.65
C VAL A 62 6.57 16.41 -4.33
N ARG A 63 7.50 15.44 -4.37
CA ARG A 63 8.06 14.77 -3.16
C ARG A 63 6.98 14.27 -2.17
N GLY A 64 5.87 13.76 -2.69
CA GLY A 64 4.76 13.23 -1.88
C GLY A 64 3.76 14.27 -1.38
N VAL A 65 4.01 15.57 -1.58
CA VAL A 65 3.06 16.65 -1.27
C VAL A 65 2.16 16.90 -2.47
N GLU A 66 0.85 17.05 -2.24
CA GLU A 66 -0.11 17.42 -3.28
C GLU A 66 0.27 18.76 -3.90
N ALA A 67 0.46 18.76 -5.21
CA ALA A 67 0.99 19.90 -5.95
C ALA A 67 0.11 20.35 -7.11
N GLY A 68 -0.86 19.53 -7.51
CA GLY A 68 -1.77 19.84 -8.61
C GLY A 68 -2.44 18.60 -9.19
N GLN A 69 -2.85 18.69 -10.44
CA GLN A 69 -3.60 17.64 -11.14
C GLN A 69 -3.32 17.63 -12.64
N VAL A 70 -3.57 16.48 -13.28
CA VAL A 70 -3.59 16.35 -14.74
C VAL A 70 -4.78 17.11 -15.30
N VAL A 71 -4.55 17.94 -16.32
CA VAL A 71 -5.60 18.68 -17.02
C VAL A 71 -5.97 18.04 -18.36
N ALA A 72 -5.02 17.37 -19.01
CA ALA A 72 -5.26 16.66 -20.26
C ALA A 72 -4.19 15.59 -20.52
N VAL A 73 -4.58 14.60 -21.33
CA VAL A 73 -3.71 13.56 -21.86
C VAL A 73 -3.92 13.57 -23.37
N ASP A 74 -2.89 14.00 -24.10
CA ASP A 74 -2.93 14.17 -25.54
C ASP A 74 -2.17 12.99 -26.19
N TYR A 75 -2.89 12.18 -26.98
CA TYR A 75 -2.30 11.07 -27.74
C TYR A 75 -1.77 11.63 -29.07
N PRO A 76 -0.49 11.44 -29.41
CA PRO A 76 0.06 11.95 -30.67
C PRO A 76 -0.46 11.15 -31.86
N ASP A 77 -0.60 11.79 -33.02
CA ASP A 77 -1.08 11.16 -34.27
C ASP A 77 -0.09 10.13 -34.88
N GLY A 78 1.00 9.78 -34.19
CA GLY A 78 2.03 8.81 -34.62
C GLY A 78 2.72 8.13 -33.43
N ASP A 79 3.85 7.47 -33.65
CA ASP A 79 4.60 6.70 -32.63
C ASP A 79 5.33 7.57 -31.56
N GLY A 80 4.82 8.76 -31.28
CA GLY A 80 5.36 9.67 -30.28
C GLY A 80 4.93 9.30 -28.85
N PRO A 81 5.60 9.89 -27.82
CA PRO A 81 5.17 9.71 -26.43
C PRO A 81 3.82 10.38 -26.17
N ILE A 82 3.02 9.79 -25.29
CA ILE A 82 1.77 10.36 -24.79
C ILE A 82 2.08 11.61 -23.98
N MET A 83 1.53 12.74 -24.41
CA MET A 83 1.79 14.03 -23.78
C MET A 83 0.78 14.29 -22.66
N VAL A 84 1.26 14.26 -21.42
CA VAL A 84 0.43 14.54 -20.25
C VAL A 84 0.65 15.99 -19.82
N ARG A 85 -0.42 16.78 -19.84
CA ARG A 85 -0.42 18.16 -19.36
C ARG A 85 -0.95 18.22 -17.94
N MET A 86 -0.20 18.90 -17.08
CA MET A 86 -0.46 19.01 -15.65
C MET A 86 -0.51 20.48 -15.25
N GLN A 87 -1.41 20.80 -14.33
CA GLN A 87 -1.50 22.11 -13.72
C GLN A 87 -1.03 22.00 -12.27
N LEU A 88 0.01 22.77 -11.93
CA LEU A 88 0.63 22.78 -10.60
C LEU A 88 0.44 24.13 -9.92
N ASP A 89 0.38 24.13 -8.59
CA ASP A 89 0.31 25.36 -7.79
C ASP A 89 1.59 26.19 -7.96
N ALA A 90 1.46 27.51 -8.12
CA ALA A 90 2.57 28.45 -8.32
C ALA A 90 3.66 28.36 -7.24
N GLN A 91 3.32 27.94 -6.01
CA GLN A 91 4.27 27.70 -4.90
C GLN A 91 5.36 26.66 -5.22
N PHE A 92 5.17 25.82 -6.24
CA PHE A 92 6.15 24.83 -6.70
C PHE A 92 6.99 25.31 -7.89
N ARG A 93 6.69 26.46 -8.49
CA ARG A 93 7.40 26.99 -9.66
C ARG A 93 8.89 27.12 -9.41
N ASP A 94 9.27 27.75 -8.29
CA ASP A 94 10.67 27.99 -7.92
C ASP A 94 11.38 26.75 -7.35
N LYS A 95 10.63 25.64 -7.19
CA LYS A 95 11.14 24.38 -6.63
C LYS A 95 11.43 23.33 -7.70
N LEU A 96 10.99 23.55 -8.94
CA LEU A 96 11.25 22.63 -10.05
C LEU A 96 12.45 23.11 -10.86
N HIS A 97 13.40 22.21 -11.07
CA HIS A 97 14.63 22.45 -11.81
C HIS A 97 14.58 21.83 -13.21
N ALA A 98 15.53 22.21 -14.07
CA ALA A 98 15.54 21.76 -15.47
C ALA A 98 15.70 20.24 -15.65
N ASP A 99 16.28 19.56 -14.66
CA ASP A 99 16.45 18.10 -14.60
C ASP A 99 15.31 17.39 -13.83
N ALA A 100 14.23 18.10 -13.50
CA ALA A 100 13.07 17.53 -12.83
C ALA A 100 12.45 16.40 -13.66
N LYS A 101 12.05 15.33 -12.95
CA LYS A 101 11.50 14.12 -13.55
C LYS A 101 10.12 13.82 -13.02
N ALA A 102 9.23 13.35 -13.89
CA ALA A 102 7.92 12.86 -13.50
C ALA A 102 7.83 11.35 -13.72
N GLN A 103 7.16 10.65 -12.82
CA GLN A 103 6.96 9.21 -12.86
C GLN A 103 5.50 8.89 -12.55
N ILE A 104 4.90 7.98 -13.30
CA ILE A 104 3.59 7.43 -12.95
C ILE A 104 3.79 6.40 -11.86
N GLN A 105 3.27 6.67 -10.67
CA GLN A 105 3.35 5.77 -9.53
C GLN A 105 1.96 5.27 -9.14
N PRO A 106 1.79 3.97 -8.87
CA PRO A 106 0.58 3.49 -8.21
C PRO A 106 0.50 4.11 -6.81
N THR A 107 -0.65 4.71 -6.52
CA THR A 107 -1.06 5.16 -5.20
C THR A 107 -1.88 4.06 -4.54
N GLY A 108 -1.35 3.54 -3.45
CA GLY A 108 -2.01 2.48 -2.71
C GLY A 108 -2.13 1.19 -3.50
N LEU A 109 -2.93 0.28 -2.98
CA LEU A 109 -3.02 -1.10 -3.48
C LEU A 109 -4.20 -1.32 -4.44
N LEU A 110 -5.05 -0.30 -4.61
CA LEU A 110 -6.24 -0.30 -5.45
C LEU A 110 -5.95 0.07 -6.92
N GLY A 111 -4.68 0.17 -7.31
CA GLY A 111 -4.28 0.48 -8.69
C GLY A 111 -4.45 1.94 -9.12
N SER A 112 -5.00 2.83 -8.27
CA SER A 112 -5.09 4.26 -8.58
C SER A 112 -3.71 4.84 -8.86
N LYS A 113 -3.57 5.74 -9.85
CA LYS A 113 -2.27 6.32 -10.22
C LYS A 113 -2.13 7.75 -9.69
N VAL A 114 -0.89 8.14 -9.42
CA VAL A 114 -0.48 9.52 -9.16
C VAL A 114 0.73 9.81 -10.03
N ILE A 115 0.89 11.06 -10.46
CA ILE A 115 2.13 11.49 -11.06
C ILE A 115 3.03 12.03 -9.96
N ALA A 116 4.12 11.33 -9.69
CA ALA A 116 5.15 11.76 -8.74
C ALA A 116 6.21 12.57 -9.48
N VAL A 117 6.37 13.83 -9.09
CA VAL A 117 7.38 14.75 -9.62
C VAL A 117 8.53 14.84 -8.63
N GLN A 118 9.71 14.53 -9.13
CA GLN A 118 10.99 14.75 -8.48
C GLN A 118 11.50 16.13 -8.93
N PRO A 119 11.74 17.08 -8.00
CA PRO A 119 12.04 18.47 -8.34
C PRO A 119 13.37 18.70 -9.05
N GLY A 120 14.23 17.68 -9.15
CA GLY A 120 15.56 17.81 -9.74
C GLY A 120 16.57 18.42 -8.77
N THR A 121 17.66 18.96 -9.32
CA THR A 121 18.79 19.51 -8.57
C THR A 121 18.97 21.00 -8.84
N THR A 122 19.38 21.75 -7.81
CA THR A 122 19.61 23.20 -7.94
C THR A 122 20.69 23.56 -8.96
N ALA A 123 21.65 22.65 -9.20
CA ALA A 123 22.71 22.80 -10.19
C ALA A 123 22.20 22.86 -11.63
N ALA A 124 21.06 22.24 -11.92
CA ALA A 124 20.45 22.26 -13.25
C ALA A 124 19.74 23.60 -13.58
N GLY A 125 19.61 24.50 -12.60
CA GLY A 125 18.88 25.76 -12.76
C GLY A 125 17.35 25.58 -12.76
N PRO A 126 16.58 26.69 -12.81
CA PRO A 126 15.12 26.64 -12.76
C PRO A 126 14.51 26.04 -14.05
N LEU A 127 13.34 25.41 -13.93
CA LEU A 127 12.58 24.93 -15.08
C LEU A 127 12.03 26.10 -15.91
N THR A 128 12.52 26.28 -17.14
CA THR A 128 12.16 27.42 -18.01
C THR A 128 11.15 27.09 -19.10
N THR A 129 11.17 25.86 -19.62
CA THR A 129 10.35 25.43 -20.76
C THR A 129 9.01 24.81 -20.35
N GLY A 130 8.83 24.53 -19.05
CA GLY A 130 7.64 23.84 -18.54
C GLY A 130 7.57 22.35 -18.93
N THR A 131 8.61 21.80 -19.55
CA THR A 131 8.65 20.40 -19.97
C THR A 131 9.52 19.58 -19.01
N LEU A 132 8.96 18.52 -18.44
CA LEU A 132 9.64 17.57 -17.58
C LEU A 132 10.07 16.32 -18.35
N SER A 133 11.10 15.64 -17.84
CA SER A 133 11.50 14.33 -18.38
C SER A 133 10.73 13.20 -17.68
N ALA A 134 10.31 12.17 -18.42
CA ALA A 134 9.75 10.98 -17.81
C ALA A 134 10.85 10.11 -17.16
N ALA A 135 10.62 9.66 -15.93
CA ALA A 135 11.42 8.60 -15.31
C ALA A 135 10.82 7.23 -15.67
N PRO A 136 11.66 6.19 -15.87
CA PRO A 136 11.17 4.84 -16.10
C PRO A 136 10.29 4.37 -14.96
N THR A 137 9.15 3.76 -15.27
CA THR A 137 8.33 3.05 -14.30
C THR A 137 8.91 1.64 -14.16
N PRO A 138 9.35 1.19 -12.97
CA PRO A 138 9.77 -0.19 -12.79
C PRO A 138 8.56 -1.10 -13.02
N ASP A 139 8.67 -1.96 -14.03
CA ASP A 139 7.64 -2.95 -14.35
C ASP A 139 7.91 -4.24 -13.57
N ILE A 140 6.84 -4.92 -13.13
CA ILE A 140 6.92 -6.22 -12.45
C ILE A 140 7.58 -7.25 -13.37
N ALA A 141 7.39 -7.13 -14.68
CA ALA A 141 8.08 -7.99 -15.66
C ALA A 141 9.60 -7.80 -15.62
N SER A 142 10.09 -6.57 -15.45
CA SER A 142 11.53 -6.29 -15.32
C SER A 142 12.11 -6.83 -14.01
N LEU A 143 11.35 -6.78 -12.91
CA LEU A 143 11.74 -7.37 -11.63
C LEU A 143 11.77 -8.91 -11.67
N ALA A 144 10.85 -9.54 -12.43
CA ALA A 144 10.85 -10.98 -12.64
C ALA A 144 12.08 -11.43 -13.45
N ALA A 145 12.43 -10.68 -14.51
CA ALA A 145 13.62 -10.94 -15.32
C ALA A 145 14.93 -10.81 -14.50
N GLU A 146 15.02 -9.79 -13.63
CA GLU A 146 16.13 -9.64 -12.69
C GLU A 146 16.20 -10.80 -11.68
N GLY A 147 15.05 -11.26 -11.19
CA GLY A 147 14.95 -12.43 -10.29
C GLY A 147 15.41 -13.73 -10.95
N GLU A 148 15.06 -13.97 -12.22
CA GLU A 148 15.52 -15.14 -12.96
C GLU A 148 17.03 -15.13 -13.21
N ALA A 149 17.59 -13.96 -13.51
CA ALA A 149 19.03 -13.78 -13.67
C ALA A 149 19.79 -14.10 -12.36
N ALA A 150 19.31 -13.58 -11.22
CA ALA A 150 19.89 -13.88 -9.92
C ALA A 150 19.82 -15.37 -9.56
N LEU A 151 18.70 -16.03 -9.87
CA LEU A 151 18.54 -17.48 -9.65
C LEU A 151 19.46 -18.31 -10.55
N LYS A 152 19.71 -17.86 -11.78
CA LYS A 152 20.66 -18.49 -12.70
C LYS A 152 22.09 -18.39 -12.17
N ASP A 153 22.48 -17.24 -11.65
CA ASP A 153 23.81 -17.02 -11.07
C ASP A 153 24.03 -17.87 -9.82
N ILE A 154 23.01 -17.98 -8.94
CA ILE A 154 23.05 -18.87 -7.77
C ILE A 154 23.21 -20.33 -8.20
N ARG A 155 22.47 -20.77 -9.23
CA ARG A 155 22.61 -22.15 -9.76
C ARG A 155 23.99 -22.38 -10.39
N GLY A 156 24.54 -21.40 -11.09
CA GLY A 156 25.91 -21.43 -11.61
C GLY A 156 26.94 -21.60 -10.50
N MET A 157 26.83 -20.79 -9.45
CA MET A 157 27.70 -20.83 -8.28
C MET A 157 27.63 -22.19 -7.54
N VAL A 158 26.43 -22.76 -7.38
CA VAL A 158 26.25 -24.11 -6.81
C VAL A 158 26.89 -25.18 -7.70
N GLY A 159 26.84 -25.01 -9.03
CA GLY A 159 27.54 -25.85 -9.98
C GLY A 159 29.06 -25.79 -9.79
N ASP A 160 29.62 -24.59 -9.71
CA ASP A 160 31.05 -24.36 -9.52
C ASP A 160 31.56 -24.93 -8.19
N VAL A 161 30.79 -24.76 -7.10
CA VAL A 161 31.10 -25.36 -5.79
C VAL A 161 31.12 -26.90 -5.86
N ARG A 162 30.21 -27.50 -6.64
CA ARG A 162 30.16 -28.97 -6.79
C ARG A 162 31.33 -29.50 -7.61
N THR A 163 31.77 -28.75 -8.61
CA THR A 163 32.97 -29.05 -9.43
C THR A 163 34.24 -28.92 -8.59
N LEU A 164 34.38 -27.83 -7.83
CA LEU A 164 35.49 -27.64 -6.87
C LEU A 164 35.53 -28.74 -5.82
N ALA A 165 34.38 -29.13 -5.25
CA ALA A 165 34.31 -30.23 -4.29
C ALA A 165 34.68 -31.59 -4.92
N GLY A 166 34.38 -31.79 -6.21
CA GLY A 166 34.80 -32.95 -6.98
C GLY A 166 36.32 -33.00 -7.20
N ASP A 167 36.91 -31.88 -7.59
CA ASP A 167 38.35 -31.75 -7.83
C ASP A 167 39.18 -31.87 -6.54
N VAL A 168 38.68 -31.36 -5.42
CA VAL A 168 39.27 -31.56 -4.08
C VAL A 168 39.25 -33.04 -3.71
N ARG A 169 38.15 -33.76 -3.97
CA ARG A 169 38.09 -35.22 -3.74
C ARG A 169 39.04 -36.01 -4.63
N GLY A 170 39.25 -35.56 -5.87
CA GLY A 170 40.20 -36.14 -6.83
C GLY A 170 41.66 -35.86 -6.48
N THR A 171 41.92 -34.76 -5.77
CA THR A 171 43.27 -34.36 -5.31
C THR A 171 43.62 -35.04 -3.99
N VAL A 172 42.65 -35.25 -3.09
CA VAL A 172 42.84 -35.97 -1.81
C VAL A 172 43.18 -37.45 -2.00
N LYS A 173 42.77 -38.10 -3.09
CA LYS A 173 43.23 -39.47 -3.42
C LYS A 173 44.67 -39.56 -3.94
N ARG A 174 45.33 -38.43 -4.22
CA ARG A 174 46.69 -38.38 -4.80
C ARG A 174 47.77 -37.92 -3.83
N VAL A 175 47.44 -37.62 -2.58
CA VAL A 175 48.41 -37.13 -1.59
C VAL A 175 48.28 -37.93 -0.29
N ASP A 176 48.93 -39.09 -0.24
CA ASP A 176 49.39 -39.66 1.01
C ASP A 176 50.54 -38.78 1.52
N GLY A 177 50.26 -37.92 2.50
CA GLY A 177 51.29 -37.23 3.26
C GLY A 177 51.31 -35.71 3.11
N VAL A 178 50.33 -35.02 3.69
CA VAL A 178 50.53 -33.72 4.34
C VAL A 178 49.57 -33.64 5.52
N VAL A 179 49.98 -34.17 6.68
CA VAL A 179 49.31 -33.98 7.96
C VAL A 179 50.26 -33.16 8.81
N GLU A 180 50.01 -31.85 8.91
CA GLU A 180 50.36 -31.03 10.09
C GLU A 180 49.91 -29.56 9.95
N SER A 181 49.86 -28.98 8.74
CA SER A 181 49.54 -27.55 8.58
C SER A 181 48.04 -27.20 8.55
N GLU A 182 47.14 -28.16 8.30
CA GLU A 182 45.70 -27.88 8.17
C GLU A 182 44.90 -28.06 9.47
N ALA A 183 45.47 -28.72 10.49
CA ALA A 183 44.79 -28.91 11.77
C ALA A 183 44.60 -27.59 12.55
N ALA A 184 45.44 -26.58 12.27
CA ALA A 184 45.33 -25.24 12.84
C ALA A 184 44.19 -24.44 12.19
N ASN A 185 44.06 -24.48 10.86
CA ASN A 185 43.02 -23.75 10.13
C ASN A 185 41.62 -24.33 10.37
N VAL A 186 41.48 -25.66 10.49
CA VAL A 186 40.18 -26.31 10.78
C VAL A 186 39.72 -26.03 12.22
N ARG A 187 40.64 -25.94 13.19
CA ARG A 187 40.29 -25.52 14.56
C ARG A 187 39.93 -24.04 14.65
N GLY A 188 40.66 -23.18 13.92
CA GLY A 188 40.33 -21.76 13.79
C GLY A 188 38.92 -21.56 13.22
N LEU A 189 38.59 -22.23 12.11
CA LEU A 189 37.25 -22.15 11.50
C LEU A 189 36.13 -22.67 12.42
N MET A 190 36.42 -23.71 13.21
CA MET A 190 35.45 -24.25 14.19
C MET A 190 35.26 -23.34 15.40
N GLN A 191 36.28 -22.59 15.81
CA GLN A 191 36.17 -21.56 16.84
C GLN A 191 35.41 -20.33 16.30
N ASP A 192 35.78 -19.85 15.10
CA ASP A 192 35.11 -18.74 14.43
C ASP A 192 33.62 -19.06 14.15
N SER A 193 33.28 -20.31 13.81
CA SER A 193 31.89 -20.74 13.64
C SER A 193 31.11 -20.77 14.95
N ARG A 194 31.74 -21.15 16.07
CA ARG A 194 31.08 -21.13 17.39
C ARG A 194 30.89 -19.70 17.88
N ASP A 195 31.87 -18.82 17.68
CA ASP A 195 31.79 -17.41 18.05
C ASP A 195 30.83 -16.64 17.14
N ALA A 196 30.72 -17.00 15.86
CA ALA A 196 29.68 -16.51 14.95
C ALA A 196 28.27 -16.95 15.40
N ILE A 197 28.10 -18.19 15.83
CA ILE A 197 26.80 -18.69 16.33
C ILE A 197 26.42 -18.02 17.67
N VAL A 198 27.39 -17.78 18.55
CA VAL A 198 27.16 -17.08 19.83
C VAL A 198 26.87 -15.59 19.60
N SER A 199 27.58 -14.92 18.69
CA SER A 199 27.33 -13.52 18.35
C SER A 199 26.00 -13.30 17.62
N VAL A 200 25.55 -14.25 16.79
CA VAL A 200 24.20 -14.24 16.19
C VAL A 200 23.11 -14.41 17.26
N ARG A 201 23.32 -15.25 18.28
CA ARG A 201 22.38 -15.36 19.43
C ARG A 201 22.38 -14.11 20.31
N GLN A 202 23.53 -13.50 20.55
CA GLN A 202 23.64 -12.28 21.37
C GLN A 202 23.12 -11.02 20.64
N ASN A 203 23.24 -10.93 19.32
CA ASN A 203 22.64 -9.84 18.52
C ASN A 203 21.11 -9.93 18.45
N SER A 204 20.52 -11.12 18.58
CA SER A 204 19.05 -11.29 18.62
C SER A 204 18.42 -10.65 19.87
N GLU A 205 19.11 -10.72 21.02
CA GLU A 205 18.62 -10.12 22.28
C GLU A 205 18.94 -8.63 22.43
N ALA A 206 20.00 -8.13 21.77
CA ALA A 206 20.35 -6.71 21.76
C ALA A 206 19.45 -5.89 20.80
N VAL A 207 19.06 -6.47 19.66
CA VAL A 207 18.10 -5.85 18.72
C VAL A 207 16.70 -5.74 19.35
N SER A 208 16.34 -6.67 20.24
CA SER A 208 15.04 -6.68 20.93
C SER A 208 14.87 -5.61 22.02
N ARG A 209 15.93 -4.84 22.35
CA ARG A 209 15.93 -3.82 23.42
C ARG A 209 16.19 -2.39 22.93
N LEU A 210 16.26 -2.15 21.62
CA LEU A 210 16.46 -0.80 21.07
C LEU A 210 15.13 -0.02 21.01
N PRO A 211 14.99 1.12 21.70
CA PRO A 211 13.74 1.88 21.79
C PRO A 211 13.36 2.67 20.52
N ILE A 212 14.00 2.41 19.36
CA ILE A 212 13.84 3.23 18.13
C ILE A 212 13.28 2.43 16.94
N VAL A 213 13.11 1.11 17.02
CA VAL A 213 12.42 0.34 15.96
C VAL A 213 10.95 0.17 16.33
N ARG A 214 10.17 1.26 16.22
CA ARG A 214 8.69 1.20 16.25
C ARG A 214 8.17 0.71 14.89
N GLY A 215 8.69 -0.43 14.45
CA GLY A 215 8.31 -1.15 13.23
C GLY A 215 7.72 -2.50 13.62
N TYR A 216 6.51 -2.45 14.20
CA TYR A 216 5.45 -3.46 14.14
C TYR A 216 5.90 -4.91 13.82
N VAL A 217 6.33 -5.67 14.83
CA VAL A 217 5.82 -7.04 14.97
C VAL A 217 4.64 -6.92 15.92
N GLU A 218 3.52 -6.44 15.38
CA GLU A 218 2.26 -6.37 16.11
C GLU A 218 1.87 -7.83 16.39
N ASN A 219 2.02 -8.28 17.64
CA ASN A 219 1.71 -9.67 18.01
C ASN A 219 0.26 -9.98 17.63
N VAL A 220 0.05 -10.83 16.64
CA VAL A 220 -1.28 -11.24 16.12
C VAL A 220 -2.23 -11.61 17.26
N ASN A 221 -1.73 -12.33 18.26
CA ASN A 221 -2.48 -12.69 19.47
C ASN A 221 -2.98 -11.47 20.25
N THR A 222 -2.15 -10.44 20.44
CA THR A 222 -2.56 -9.23 21.19
C THR A 222 -3.63 -8.42 20.47
N ILE A 223 -3.75 -8.58 19.15
CA ILE A 223 -4.72 -7.81 18.36
C ILE A 223 -6.02 -8.58 18.21
N LEU A 224 -5.95 -9.90 18.01
CA LEU A 224 -7.11 -10.76 17.77
C LEU A 224 -7.71 -11.36 19.05
N VAL A 225 -6.93 -11.47 20.13
CA VAL A 225 -7.39 -11.99 21.42
C VAL A 225 -7.51 -10.85 22.42
N ARG A 226 -8.73 -10.34 22.59
CA ARG A 226 -9.06 -9.25 23.52
C ARG A 226 -10.17 -9.71 24.48
N PRO A 227 -9.82 -10.33 25.63
CA PRO A 227 -10.79 -10.92 26.55
C PRO A 227 -11.84 -9.92 27.08
N ASP A 228 -11.43 -8.66 27.28
CA ASP A 228 -12.29 -7.60 27.83
C ASP A 228 -13.18 -6.93 26.77
N CYS A 229 -13.19 -7.44 25.54
CA CYS A 229 -13.99 -6.91 24.45
C CYS A 229 -15.04 -7.93 23.99
N ARG A 230 -16.26 -7.46 23.74
CA ARG A 230 -17.19 -8.19 22.88
C ARG A 230 -16.60 -8.21 21.46
N ARG A 231 -16.41 -9.42 20.92
CA ARG A 231 -15.94 -9.65 19.54
C ARG A 231 -17.12 -10.00 18.64
N GLU A 232 -17.25 -9.28 17.54
CA GLU A 232 -18.17 -9.58 16.45
C GLU A 232 -17.37 -9.73 15.16
N VAL A 233 -17.81 -10.59 14.24
CA VAL A 233 -17.05 -10.94 13.04
C VAL A 233 -17.95 -11.09 11.82
N MET A 234 -17.49 -10.58 10.69
CA MET A 234 -17.99 -10.93 9.35
C MET A 234 -16.84 -11.57 8.57
N ALA A 235 -17.05 -12.77 8.05
CA ALA A 235 -16.04 -13.53 7.33
C ALA A 235 -16.47 -13.78 5.88
N TYR A 236 -15.52 -13.69 4.96
CA TYR A 236 -15.72 -13.95 3.54
C TYR A 236 -14.60 -14.87 3.04
N ASN A 237 -14.89 -15.64 2.00
CA ASN A 237 -13.81 -16.29 1.25
C ASN A 237 -13.00 -15.21 0.52
N ALA A 238 -11.68 -15.27 0.60
CA ALA A 238 -10.83 -14.27 -0.06
C ALA A 238 -11.05 -14.26 -1.59
N ASN A 239 -11.37 -15.41 -2.18
CA ASN A 239 -11.62 -15.56 -3.61
C ASN A 239 -12.93 -14.90 -4.08
N ASP A 240 -13.87 -14.63 -3.16
CA ASP A 240 -15.08 -13.88 -3.48
C ASP A 240 -14.84 -12.37 -3.46
N LEU A 241 -13.72 -11.94 -2.85
CA LEU A 241 -13.38 -10.53 -2.68
C LEU A 241 -12.35 -10.05 -3.72
N PHE A 242 -11.35 -10.86 -4.04
CA PHE A 242 -10.21 -10.46 -4.87
C PHE A 242 -10.07 -11.29 -6.13
N GLU A 243 -9.36 -10.75 -7.12
CA GLU A 243 -8.85 -11.57 -8.23
C GLU A 243 -7.91 -12.66 -7.68
N PRO A 244 -7.95 -13.88 -8.22
CA PRO A 244 -7.20 -15.02 -7.69
C PRO A 244 -5.70 -14.73 -7.49
N GLY A 245 -5.19 -14.97 -6.28
CA GLY A 245 -3.77 -14.79 -5.95
C GLY A 245 -3.32 -13.33 -5.83
N THR A 246 -4.24 -12.37 -5.86
CA THR A 246 -3.93 -10.93 -5.77
C THR A 246 -4.61 -10.27 -4.56
N ALA A 247 -4.35 -8.97 -4.39
CA ALA A 247 -5.11 -8.10 -3.50
C ALA A 247 -5.99 -7.09 -4.27
N ILE A 248 -6.31 -7.38 -5.53
CA ILE A 248 -7.15 -6.50 -6.37
C ILE A 248 -8.62 -6.83 -6.11
N LEU A 249 -9.40 -5.88 -5.58
CA LEU A 249 -10.83 -6.09 -5.31
C LEU A 249 -11.63 -6.19 -6.61
N THR A 250 -12.48 -7.21 -6.71
CA THR A 250 -13.44 -7.36 -7.80
C THR A 250 -14.70 -6.50 -7.55
N ASP A 251 -15.53 -6.31 -8.57
CA ASP A 251 -16.84 -5.65 -8.39
C ASP A 251 -17.74 -6.41 -7.41
N THR A 252 -17.79 -7.74 -7.53
CA THR A 252 -18.49 -8.62 -6.60
C THR A 252 -17.94 -8.47 -5.17
N GLY A 253 -16.62 -8.41 -5.04
CA GLY A 253 -15.95 -8.18 -3.76
C GLY A 253 -16.33 -6.85 -3.11
N ARG A 254 -16.37 -5.77 -3.91
CA ARG A 254 -16.85 -4.45 -3.45
C ARG A 254 -18.30 -4.50 -2.97
N HIS A 255 -19.16 -5.25 -3.66
CA HIS A 255 -20.55 -5.45 -3.27
C HIS A 255 -20.66 -6.20 -1.93
N HIS A 256 -19.90 -7.28 -1.74
CA HIS A 256 -19.82 -7.99 -0.45
C HIS A 256 -19.35 -7.10 0.69
N LEU A 257 -18.31 -6.28 0.46
CA LEU A 257 -17.82 -5.32 1.44
C LEU A 257 -18.83 -4.20 1.72
N GLY A 258 -19.80 -3.95 0.85
CA GLY A 258 -20.91 -3.04 1.10
C GLY A 258 -21.69 -3.41 2.38
N ALA A 259 -21.95 -4.71 2.59
CA ALA A 259 -22.61 -5.19 3.81
C ALA A 259 -21.76 -4.92 5.07
N VAL A 260 -20.44 -5.04 4.98
CA VAL A 260 -19.51 -4.70 6.07
C VAL A 260 -19.56 -3.21 6.38
N VAL A 261 -19.62 -2.36 5.34
CA VAL A 261 -19.72 -0.90 5.50
C VAL A 261 -21.02 -0.53 6.22
N GLU A 262 -22.14 -1.09 5.81
CA GLU A 262 -23.44 -0.86 6.46
C GLU A 262 -23.44 -1.34 7.91
N TRP A 263 -22.93 -2.54 8.15
CA TRP A 263 -22.78 -3.09 9.49
C TRP A 263 -21.95 -2.17 10.39
N LEU A 264 -20.76 -1.75 9.95
CA LEU A 264 -19.88 -0.88 10.74
C LEU A 264 -20.47 0.50 10.99
N ARG A 265 -21.23 1.06 10.04
CA ARG A 265 -21.94 2.35 10.23
C ARG A 265 -23.06 2.26 11.25
N GLY A 266 -23.70 1.09 11.39
CA GLY A 266 -24.70 0.83 12.41
C GLY A 266 -24.15 0.79 13.84
N GLN A 267 -22.83 0.69 14.00
CA GLN A 267 -22.18 0.56 15.30
C GLN A 267 -21.90 1.92 15.92
N THR A 268 -22.53 2.24 17.05
CA THR A 268 -22.49 3.57 17.68
C THR A 268 -21.41 3.72 18.75
N ASN A 269 -20.84 2.62 19.27
CA ASN A 269 -19.82 2.69 20.30
C ASN A 269 -18.51 3.28 19.71
N THR A 270 -18.12 4.46 20.21
CA THR A 270 -16.94 5.20 19.74
C THR A 270 -15.62 4.60 20.18
N LYS A 271 -15.64 3.71 21.18
CA LYS A 271 -14.46 2.96 21.63
C LYS A 271 -14.29 1.63 20.88
N ALA A 272 -15.26 1.24 20.06
CA ALA A 272 -15.16 0.01 19.28
C ALA A 272 -14.10 0.17 18.19
N GLU A 273 -13.19 -0.80 18.10
CA GLU A 273 -12.13 -0.84 17.08
C GLU A 273 -12.40 -1.95 16.07
N ALA A 274 -12.09 -1.70 14.80
CA ALA A 274 -12.18 -2.71 13.75
C ALA A 274 -10.78 -3.27 13.44
N VAL A 275 -10.73 -4.58 13.19
CA VAL A 275 -9.53 -5.30 12.73
C VAL A 275 -9.92 -6.07 11.48
N VAL A 276 -9.13 -5.95 10.42
CA VAL A 276 -9.23 -6.76 9.22
C VAL A 276 -8.11 -7.77 9.25
N ALA A 277 -8.46 -9.06 9.21
CA ALA A 277 -7.51 -10.16 9.23
C ALA A 277 -7.70 -11.02 7.98
N ALA A 278 -6.62 -11.34 7.28
CA ALA A 278 -6.68 -12.24 6.11
C ALA A 278 -5.72 -13.42 6.28
N ALA A 279 -6.12 -14.58 5.79
CA ALA A 279 -5.28 -15.78 5.79
C ALA A 279 -5.41 -16.53 4.46
N ASN A 280 -4.34 -17.23 4.11
CA ASN A 280 -4.29 -18.12 2.95
C ASN A 280 -4.36 -19.57 3.42
N ASP A 281 -4.80 -20.45 2.52
CA ASP A 281 -4.87 -21.88 2.75
C ASP A 281 -3.47 -22.41 3.13
N PRO A 282 -3.33 -23.04 4.31
CA PRO A 282 -2.07 -23.65 4.72
C PRO A 282 -1.61 -24.77 3.78
N GLY A 283 -2.56 -25.46 3.14
CA GLY A 283 -2.33 -26.58 2.23
C GLY A 283 -1.98 -26.18 0.79
N ASP A 284 -2.02 -24.91 0.43
CA ASP A 284 -1.76 -24.46 -0.94
C ASP A 284 -0.26 -24.60 -1.32
N PRO A 285 0.12 -25.53 -2.23
CA PRO A 285 1.50 -25.74 -2.60
C PRO A 285 2.08 -24.60 -3.47
N ALA A 286 1.24 -23.76 -4.06
CA ALA A 286 1.67 -22.66 -4.94
C ALA A 286 2.17 -21.43 -4.16
N GLN A 287 1.91 -21.36 -2.85
CA GLN A 287 2.26 -20.21 -2.01
C GLN A 287 3.32 -20.59 -0.97
N SER A 288 4.47 -19.90 -0.98
CA SER A 288 5.43 -20.01 0.13
C SER A 288 4.88 -19.31 1.39
N HIS A 289 5.41 -19.61 2.58
CA HIS A 289 5.02 -18.89 3.81
C HIS A 289 5.21 -17.37 3.68
N ALA A 290 6.36 -16.93 3.13
CA ALA A 290 6.66 -15.52 2.94
C ALA A 290 5.73 -14.85 1.91
N THR A 291 5.39 -15.56 0.82
CA THR A 291 4.47 -15.04 -0.21
C THR A 291 3.06 -14.92 0.35
N ALA A 292 2.60 -15.92 1.09
CA ALA A 292 1.29 -15.90 1.76
C ALA A 292 1.19 -14.78 2.80
N GLU A 293 2.24 -14.53 3.57
CA GLU A 293 2.28 -13.40 4.52
C GLU A 293 2.16 -12.05 3.81
N GLN A 294 2.91 -11.84 2.71
CA GLN A 294 2.82 -10.62 1.92
C GLN A 294 1.43 -10.45 1.30
N LEU A 295 0.90 -11.49 0.67
CA LEU A 295 -0.40 -11.48 0.01
C LEU A 295 -1.53 -11.17 1.00
N THR A 296 -1.59 -11.90 2.11
CA THR A 296 -2.64 -11.73 3.11
C THR A 296 -2.54 -10.38 3.82
N ARG A 297 -1.33 -9.88 4.07
CA ARG A 297 -1.13 -8.51 4.57
C ARG A 297 -1.73 -7.49 3.61
N LYS A 298 -1.45 -7.65 2.31
CA LYS A 298 -1.95 -6.75 1.27
C LYS A 298 -3.47 -6.81 1.12
N GLN A 299 -4.06 -8.01 1.16
CA GLN A 299 -5.52 -8.19 1.15
C GLN A 299 -6.20 -7.52 2.34
N ALA A 300 -5.65 -7.68 3.55
CA ALA A 300 -6.19 -7.02 4.73
C ALA A 300 -6.06 -5.48 4.66
N GLU A 301 -4.92 -4.98 4.16
CA GLU A 301 -4.70 -3.54 3.94
C GLU A 301 -5.72 -2.96 2.96
N VAL A 302 -5.96 -3.62 1.83
CA VAL A 302 -6.92 -3.19 0.79
C VAL A 302 -8.34 -3.09 1.36
N VAL A 303 -8.79 -4.10 2.11
CA VAL A 303 -10.12 -4.07 2.71
C VAL A 303 -10.21 -2.96 3.77
N ALA A 304 -9.19 -2.79 4.60
CA ALA A 304 -9.15 -1.70 5.58
C ALA A 304 -9.18 -0.31 4.90
N GLU A 305 -8.45 -0.13 3.79
CA GLU A 305 -8.48 1.09 2.98
C GLU A 305 -9.85 1.31 2.34
N TYR A 306 -10.47 0.27 1.78
CA TYR A 306 -11.82 0.35 1.24
C TYR A 306 -12.85 0.82 2.28
N LEU A 307 -12.80 0.27 3.50
CA LEU A 307 -13.65 0.71 4.61
C LEU A 307 -13.37 2.17 5.01
N LYS A 308 -12.11 2.63 4.91
CA LYS A 308 -11.76 4.02 5.17
C LYS A 308 -12.31 4.95 4.08
N LEU A 309 -12.12 4.60 2.82
CA LEU A 309 -12.57 5.38 1.65
C LEU A 309 -14.09 5.53 1.61
N THR A 310 -14.82 4.45 1.88
CA THR A 310 -16.29 4.44 1.98
C THR A 310 -16.81 5.12 3.24
N GLY A 311 -15.93 5.56 4.15
CA GLY A 311 -16.32 6.26 5.37
C GLY A 311 -16.91 5.38 6.46
N ALA A 312 -16.78 4.04 6.38
CA ALA A 312 -17.26 3.11 7.42
C ALA A 312 -16.60 3.33 8.79
N HIS A 313 -15.42 3.97 8.79
CA HIS A 313 -14.69 4.35 10.00
C HIS A 313 -15.20 5.66 10.65
N LYS A 314 -16.08 6.43 10.01
CA LYS A 314 -16.54 7.72 10.56
C LYS A 314 -17.58 7.47 11.66
N MET A 315 -17.36 8.07 12.83
CA MET A 315 -18.23 7.92 14.02
C MET A 315 -18.94 9.24 14.39
N GLY A 316 -18.89 10.23 13.50
CA GLY A 316 -19.38 11.57 13.72
C GLY A 316 -18.52 12.58 12.96
N TRP A 317 -18.67 13.86 13.28
CA TRP A 317 -17.95 14.92 12.58
C TRP A 317 -16.44 14.90 12.86
N TRP A 318 -16.03 14.58 14.10
CA TRP A 318 -14.63 14.62 14.54
C TRP A 318 -14.06 13.26 14.93
N SER A 319 -14.89 12.23 15.06
CA SER A 319 -14.50 10.92 15.58
C SER A 319 -14.35 9.89 14.47
N ARG A 320 -13.30 9.07 14.56
CA ARG A 320 -12.98 7.99 13.64
C ARG A 320 -12.68 6.72 14.42
N ARG A 321 -13.35 5.62 14.07
CA ARG A 321 -13.02 4.27 14.52
C ARG A 321 -11.65 3.88 13.97
N LYS A 322 -10.82 3.31 14.83
CA LYS A 322 -9.56 2.68 14.41
C LYS A 322 -9.86 1.45 13.55
N VAL A 323 -9.18 1.35 12.41
CA VAL A 323 -9.25 0.19 11.51
C VAL A 323 -7.82 -0.31 11.27
N THR A 324 -7.49 -1.45 11.86
CA THR A 324 -6.17 -2.12 11.74
C THR A 324 -6.24 -3.24 10.72
N ALA A 325 -5.18 -3.46 9.94
CA ALA A 325 -5.07 -4.54 8.97
C ALA A 325 -3.94 -5.50 9.36
N ILE A 326 -4.17 -6.81 9.25
CA ILE A 326 -3.22 -7.86 9.64
C ILE A 326 -3.25 -9.01 8.63
N GLY A 327 -2.08 -9.38 8.11
CA GLY A 327 -1.90 -10.63 7.37
C GLY A 327 -1.53 -11.76 8.32
N LEU A 328 -2.20 -12.91 8.20
CA LEU A 328 -1.96 -14.11 8.99
C LEU A 328 -1.12 -15.15 8.24
N GLY A 329 -0.84 -14.91 6.95
CA GLY A 329 -0.18 -15.88 6.08
C GLY A 329 -0.91 -17.22 6.10
N LYS A 330 -0.14 -18.30 6.25
CA LYS A 330 -0.65 -19.68 6.36
C LYS A 330 -0.98 -20.11 7.79
N THR A 331 -0.66 -19.30 8.78
CA THR A 331 -0.84 -19.67 10.20
C THR A 331 -2.32 -19.67 10.60
N GLY A 332 -3.15 -18.88 9.91
CA GLY A 332 -4.59 -18.77 10.17
C GLY A 332 -4.92 -17.97 11.43
N SER A 333 -6.20 -17.95 11.81
CA SER A 333 -6.65 -17.24 13.01
C SER A 333 -6.24 -18.02 14.27
N PRO A 334 -5.65 -17.37 15.29
CA PRO A 334 -5.38 -18.00 16.58
C PRO A 334 -6.65 -18.24 17.40
N VAL A 335 -7.80 -17.71 16.95
CA VAL A 335 -9.09 -17.85 17.61
C VAL A 335 -9.92 -18.88 16.87
N VAL A 336 -10.45 -19.84 17.64
CA VAL A 336 -11.44 -20.79 17.11
C VAL A 336 -12.76 -20.07 16.92
N GLU A 337 -13.18 -19.93 15.67
CA GLU A 337 -14.46 -19.31 15.31
C GLU A 337 -15.62 -20.27 15.54
N LYS A 338 -16.80 -19.70 15.84
CA LYS A 338 -18.04 -20.50 15.99
C LYS A 338 -18.49 -21.09 14.65
N GLU A 339 -18.32 -20.33 13.59
CA GLU A 339 -18.57 -20.76 12.22
C GLU A 339 -17.25 -21.16 11.56
N LYS A 340 -17.30 -22.24 10.76
CA LYS A 340 -16.11 -22.73 10.08
C LYS A 340 -15.66 -21.71 9.03
N LEU A 341 -14.43 -21.22 9.16
CA LEU A 341 -13.85 -20.31 8.18
C LEU A 341 -13.51 -21.04 6.86
N PRO A 342 -13.62 -20.34 5.71
CA PRO A 342 -13.04 -20.80 4.46
C PRO A 342 -11.52 -20.99 4.58
N ALA A 343 -10.92 -21.80 3.70
CA ALA A 343 -9.46 -22.02 3.71
C ALA A 343 -8.68 -20.73 3.41
N ASN A 344 -9.14 -19.95 2.43
CA ASN A 344 -8.68 -18.59 2.16
C ASN A 344 -9.76 -17.63 2.66
N PHE A 345 -9.44 -16.76 3.62
CA PHE A 345 -10.47 -15.91 4.21
C PHE A 345 -10.00 -14.49 4.44
N VAL A 346 -10.99 -13.59 4.47
CA VAL A 346 -10.88 -12.27 5.10
C VAL A 346 -11.96 -12.15 6.16
N GLN A 347 -11.55 -11.77 7.36
CA GLN A 347 -12.42 -11.43 8.47
C GLN A 347 -12.36 -9.93 8.75
N VAL A 348 -13.51 -9.32 8.97
CA VAL A 348 -13.63 -8.00 9.58
C VAL A 348 -14.20 -8.21 10.98
N LEU A 349 -13.35 -7.96 11.97
CA LEU A 349 -13.67 -8.10 13.38
C LEU A 349 -13.95 -6.73 13.99
N LEU A 350 -14.95 -6.65 14.84
CA LEU A 350 -15.23 -5.48 15.67
C LEU A 350 -15.03 -5.86 17.14
N PHE A 351 -14.15 -5.13 17.81
CA PHE A 351 -13.90 -5.27 19.24
C PHE A 351 -14.52 -4.10 19.97
N THR A 352 -15.58 -4.37 20.72
CA THR A 352 -16.29 -3.38 21.52
C THR A 352 -15.94 -3.59 23.00
N PRO A 353 -15.29 -2.64 23.69
CA PRO A 353 -15.00 -2.76 25.12
C PRO A 353 -16.29 -2.96 25.93
N GLN A 354 -16.25 -3.87 26.90
CA GLN A 354 -17.37 -4.10 27.82
C GLN A 354 -17.38 -3.12 29.00
#